data_AF-A0A358QPT0-F1
#
_entry.id   AF-A0A358QPT0-F1
#
_cell.length_a   1.000
_cell.length_b   1.000
_cell.length_c   1.000
_cell.angle_alpha   90.00
_cell.angle_beta   90.00
_cell.angle_gamma   90.00
#
_symmetry.space_group_name_H-M   'P 1'
#
loop_
_entity.id
_entity.type
_entity.pdbx_description
1 polymer ?
#
loop_
_entity_poly.entity_id
_entity_poly.type
_entity_poly.pdbx_seq_one_letter_code
_entity_poly.pdbx_strand_id
1 'polypeptide(L)' 'LLRPLEMGADIVFHSLSKQLSGHADVLGGAVMIRSGHPAAGRLEANSRALGAVLAPFDAFLSL' A
#
# COMPACT_ATOMS: atom_id res chain seq x y z
N LEU A 1 3.63 -17.72 0.33
CA LEU A 1 3.62 -16.29 0.71
C LEU A 1 5.04 -15.75 0.52
N LEU A 2 5.21 -14.71 -0.30
CA LEU A 2 6.51 -14.04 -0.48
C LEU A 2 6.55 -12.79 0.41
N ARG A 3 7.65 -12.56 1.13
CA ARG A 3 7.83 -11.41 2.01
C ARG A 3 9.07 -10.60 1.58
N PRO A 4 8.98 -9.76 0.53
CA PRO A 4 10.17 -9.12 -0.05
C PRO A 4 10.94 -8.22 0.92
N LEU A 5 10.28 -7.63 1.91
CA LEU A 5 10.95 -6.83 2.95
C LEU A 5 11.96 -7.66 3.77
N GLU A 6 11.69 -8.95 3.98
CA GLU A 6 12.60 -9.87 4.67
C GLU A 6 13.73 -10.34 3.76
N MET A 7 13.56 -10.19 2.45
CA MET A 7 14.52 -10.56 1.41
C MET A 7 15.39 -9.37 0.95
N GLY A 8 15.35 -8.25 1.68
CA GLY A 8 16.17 -7.07 1.41
C GLY A 8 15.52 -5.99 0.56
N ALA A 9 14.24 -6.13 0.16
CA ALA A 9 13.54 -5.02 -0.49
C ALA A 9 13.29 -3.87 0.50
N ASP A 10 13.42 -2.62 0.05
CA ASP A 10 13.15 -1.44 0.88
C ASP A 10 11.71 -0.95 0.78
N ILE A 11 11.09 -1.17 -0.39
CA ILE A 11 9.74 -0.74 -0.70
C ILE A 11 9.04 -1.86 -1.46
N VAL A 12 7.82 -2.19 -1.05
CA VAL A 12 6.97 -3.18 -1.70
C VAL A 12 5.64 -2.52 -2.05
N PHE A 13 5.23 -2.68 -3.31
CA PHE A 13 3.94 -2.23 -3.79
C PHE A 13 3.04 -3.41 -4.02
N HIS A 14 1.79 -3.29 -3.59
CA HIS A 14 0.73 -4.22 -3.94
C HIS A 14 -0.45 -3.50 -4.57
N SER A 15 -1.03 -4.13 -5.61
CA SER A 15 -2.35 -3.74 -6.10
C SER A 15 -3.40 -4.44 -5.25
N LEU A 16 -4.18 -3.65 -4.51
CA LEU A 16 -5.29 -4.16 -3.71
C LEU A 16 -6.38 -4.75 -4.60
N SER A 17 -6.54 -4.21 -5.82
CA SER A 17 -7.51 -4.66 -6.83
C SER A 17 -7.34 -6.08 -7.35
N LYS A 18 -6.33 -6.80 -6.89
CA LYS A 18 -6.02 -8.16 -7.32
C LYS A 18 -6.31 -9.11 -6.18
N GLN A 19 -5.41 -10.05 -5.95
CA GLN A 19 -5.56 -11.12 -4.97
C GLN A 19 -5.63 -10.63 -3.51
N LEU A 20 -5.31 -9.36 -3.22
CA LEU A 20 -5.39 -8.83 -1.85
C LEU A 20 -6.82 -8.47 -1.43
N SER A 21 -7.57 -7.71 -2.25
CA SER A 21 -9.02 -7.58 -2.03
C SER A 21 -9.71 -8.88 -2.41
N GLY A 22 -9.38 -9.49 -3.56
CA GLY A 22 -9.88 -10.81 -3.96
C GLY A 22 -11.31 -10.83 -4.53
N HIS A 23 -12.09 -9.76 -4.37
CA HIS A 23 -13.52 -9.73 -4.72
C HIS A 23 -13.87 -8.86 -5.93
N ALA A 24 -12.85 -8.28 -6.60
CA ALA A 24 -12.97 -7.49 -7.83
C ALA A 24 -13.85 -6.23 -7.74
N ASP A 25 -14.11 -5.74 -6.53
CA ASP A 25 -14.91 -4.55 -6.21
C ASP A 25 -14.10 -3.39 -5.61
N VAL A 26 -12.83 -3.60 -5.28
CA VAL A 26 -11.92 -2.57 -4.74
C VAL A 26 -10.90 -2.10 -5.77
N LEU A 27 -10.77 -0.78 -5.94
CA LEU A 27 -9.65 -0.16 -6.66
C LEU A 27 -8.70 0.53 -5.69
N GLY A 28 -7.45 0.07 -5.64
CA GLY A 28 -6.49 0.61 -4.68
C GLY A 28 -5.10 0.01 -4.74
N GLY A 29 -4.20 0.62 -3.98
CA GLY A 29 -2.82 0.17 -3.83
C GLY A 29 -2.36 0.32 -2.38
N ALA A 30 -1.42 -0.52 -1.99
CA ALA A 30 -0.80 -0.50 -0.68
C ALA A 30 0.72 -0.49 -0.84
N VAL A 31 1.41 0.32 -0.03
CA VAL A 31 2.87 0.43 -0.05
C VAL A 31 3.41 0.11 1.33
N MET A 32 4.27 -0.91 1.40
CA MET A 32 5.00 -1.26 2.62
C MET A 32 6.43 -0.78 2.46
N ILE A 33 6.93 -0.06 3.45
CA ILE A 33 8.27 0.52 3.45
C ILE A 33 9.03 -0.01 4.66
N ARG A 34 10.31 -0.34 4.47
CA ARG A 34 11.21 -0.72 5.56
C ARG A 34 11.22 0.36 6.65
N SER A 35 11.12 -0.07 7.90
CA SER A 35 11.17 0.84 9.05
C SER A 35 12.44 1.69 9.03
N GLY A 36 12.31 2.99 9.30
CA GLY A 36 13.41 3.96 9.28
C GLY A 36 13.83 4.43 7.89
N HIS A 37 13.26 3.91 6.80
CA HIS A 37 13.63 4.33 5.45
C HIS A 37 13.11 5.76 5.16
N PRO A 38 13.97 6.67 4.64
CA PRO A 38 13.63 8.10 4.48
C PRO A 38 12.48 8.36 3.50
N ALA A 39 12.17 7.40 2.62
CA ALA A 39 11.03 7.53 1.71
C ALA A 39 9.67 7.52 2.42
N ALA A 40 9.56 6.98 3.64
CA ALA A 40 8.29 6.86 4.34
C ALA A 40 7.59 8.21 4.52
N GLY A 41 8.28 9.20 5.10
CA GLY A 41 7.71 10.54 5.32
C GLY A 41 7.40 11.27 4.02
N ARG A 42 8.24 11.10 2.98
CA ARG A 42 7.98 11.70 1.65
C ARG A 42 6.74 11.10 0.99
N LEU A 43 6.57 9.78 1.04
CA LEU A 43 5.43 9.11 0.43
C LEU A 43 4.13 9.46 1.16
N GLU A 44 4.18 9.52 2.48
CA GLU A 44 3.05 9.91 3.32
C GLU A 44 2.62 11.37 3.08
N ALA A 45 3.59 12.30 3.01
CA ALA A 45 3.33 13.69 2.65
C ALA A 45 2.72 13.82 1.25
N ASN A 46 3.25 13.08 0.27
CA ASN A 46 2.70 13.07 -1.10
C ASN A 46 1.29 12.50 -1.16
N SER A 47 1.01 11.39 -0.46
CA SER A 47 -0.32 10.77 -0.42
C SER A 47 -1.36 11.74 0.13
N ARG A 48 -1.02 12.48 1.20
CA ARG A 48 -1.86 13.54 1.75
C ARG A 48 -2.04 14.72 0.80
N ALA A 49 -0.96 15.22 0.22
CA ALA A 49 -1.00 16.40 -0.66
C ALA A 49 -1.75 16.14 -1.98
N LEU A 50 -1.61 14.94 -2.54
CA LEU A 50 -2.24 14.55 -3.80
C LEU A 50 -3.64 13.94 -3.60
N GLY A 51 -4.04 13.67 -2.35
CA GLY A 51 -5.26 12.93 -2.06
C GLY A 51 -5.23 11.47 -2.54
N ALA A 52 -4.05 10.92 -2.79
CA ALA A 52 -3.84 9.54 -3.21
C ALA A 52 -3.95 8.59 -2.00
N VAL A 53 -5.11 8.61 -1.35
CA VAL A 53 -5.50 7.76 -0.22
C VAL A 53 -6.70 6.90 -0.61
N LEU A 54 -6.83 5.75 0.02
CA LEU A 54 -7.96 4.85 -0.22
C LEU A 54 -9.22 5.40 0.45
N ALA A 55 -10.38 5.26 -0.21
CA ALA A 55 -11.65 5.61 0.42
C ALA A 55 -11.89 4.73 1.65
N PRO A 56 -12.53 5.23 2.73
CA PRO A 56 -12.74 4.45 3.95
C PRO A 56 -13.48 3.13 3.74
N PHE A 57 -14.44 3.09 2.82
CA PHE A 57 -15.19 1.88 2.49
C PHE A 57 -14.34 0.87 1.71
N ASP A 58 -13.58 1.33 0.71
CA ASP A 58 -12.63 0.48 -0.03
C ASP A 58 -11.54 -0.09 0.90
N ALA A 59 -11.10 0.69 1.90
CA ALA A 59 -10.20 0.22 2.93
C ALA A 59 -10.84 -0.89 3.76
N PHE A 60 -12.07 -0.71 4.23
CA PHE A 60 -12.83 -1.73 4.96
C PHE A 60 -12.97 -3.05 4.17
N LEU A 61 -13.25 -2.97 2.86
CA LEU A 61 -13.38 -4.15 2.00
C LEU A 61 -12.05 -4.86 1.70
N SER A 62 -10.91 -4.21 2.00
CA SER A 62 -9.57 -4.74 1.72
C SER A 62 -8.80 -5.24 2.97
N LEU A 63 -9.43 -5.15 4.16
CA LEU A 63 -8.90 -5.64 5.44
C LEU A 63 -9.18 -7.14 5.64
#